data_AF-A7A6E0-F1
#
_entry.id   AF-A7A6E0-F1
#
_cell.length_a   1.000
_cell.length_b   1.000
_cell.length_c   1.000
_cell.angle_alpha   90.00
_cell.angle_beta   90.00
_cell.angle_gamma   90.00
#
_symmetry.space_group_name_H-M   'P 1'
#
loop_
_entity.id
_entity.type
_entity.pdbx_description
1 polymer ?
#
loop_
_entity_poly.entity_id
_entity_poly.type
_entity_poly.pdbx_seq_one_letter_code
_entity_poly.pdbx_strand_id
1 'polypeptide(L)'
;MGRPTNPDELAEHVTLSISEDDARQRWELHGPDGEVRKVELKPRVMGFDFPMLMALAEQGVGITLLPETVCAEAVRRGELEVVLPNWRLPQGIFHAVFASRRGLLPAVRVFIDFLAEKAPSLVESARLQCSDIKGGPCPDSISGRDGKGAKKADKGAGVPAQA
;
A
#
# COMPACT_ATOMS: atom_id res chain seq x y z
N MET A 1 -21.47 3.47 -8.07
CA MET A 1 -20.16 3.34 -7.43
C MET A 1 -20.28 3.97 -6.06
N GLY A 2 -20.36 3.15 -5.02
CA GLY A 2 -20.49 3.63 -3.64
C GLY A 2 -19.12 3.90 -3.02
N ARG A 3 -19.11 4.59 -1.89
CA ARG A 3 -17.95 4.66 -0.99
C ARG A 3 -18.21 3.66 0.14
N PRO A 4 -17.49 2.52 0.20
CA PRO A 4 -17.70 1.57 1.28
C PRO A 4 -17.35 2.25 2.62
N THR A 5 -18.26 2.15 3.57
CA THR A 5 -18.12 2.73 4.92
C THR A 5 -17.58 1.74 5.93
N ASN A 6 -17.69 0.44 5.64
CA ASN A 6 -17.10 -0.66 6.40
C ASN A 6 -16.49 -1.73 5.46
N PRO A 7 -15.59 -2.59 5.97
CA PRO A 7 -14.95 -3.64 5.18
C PRO A 7 -15.91 -4.61 4.48
N ASP A 8 -17.02 -4.97 5.13
CA ASP A 8 -17.91 -6.02 4.63
C ASP A 8 -18.64 -5.57 3.34
N GLU A 9 -18.87 -4.26 3.19
CA GLU A 9 -19.42 -3.65 1.96
C GLU A 9 -18.50 -3.84 0.74
N LEU A 10 -17.20 -4.13 0.91
CA LEU A 10 -16.30 -4.37 -0.24
C LEU A 10 -16.75 -5.57 -1.10
N ALA A 11 -17.46 -6.54 -0.51
CA ALA A 11 -18.01 -7.68 -1.24
C ALA A 11 -19.13 -7.29 -2.23
N GLU A 12 -19.75 -6.13 -2.03
CA GLU A 12 -20.80 -5.58 -2.87
C GLU A 12 -20.26 -4.64 -3.97
N HIS A 13 -18.97 -4.31 -3.91
CA HIS A 13 -18.31 -3.40 -4.83
C HIS A 13 -17.51 -4.15 -5.91
N VAL A 14 -17.27 -3.47 -7.03
CA VAL A 14 -16.36 -3.97 -8.05
C VAL A 14 -14.94 -3.87 -7.50
N THR A 15 -14.30 -5.01 -7.30
CA THR A 15 -12.91 -5.09 -6.82
C THR A 15 -11.98 -5.59 -7.91
N LEU A 16 -10.73 -5.17 -7.85
CA LEU A 16 -9.62 -5.61 -8.68
C LEU A 16 -8.57 -6.19 -7.74
N SER A 17 -8.00 -7.35 -8.08
CA SER A 17 -7.10 -8.06 -7.16
C SER A 17 -5.77 -8.40 -7.83
N ILE A 18 -4.70 -8.28 -7.04
CA ILE A 18 -3.43 -8.90 -7.34
C ILE A 18 -3.41 -10.25 -6.60
N SER A 19 -3.59 -11.36 -7.30
CA SER A 19 -3.55 -12.67 -6.67
C SER A 19 -3.18 -13.75 -7.65
N GLU A 20 -2.36 -14.69 -7.17
CA GLU A 20 -1.98 -15.93 -7.86
C GLU A 20 -2.89 -17.10 -7.46
N ASP A 21 -3.72 -16.95 -6.42
CA ASP A 21 -4.54 -18.03 -5.85
C ASP A 21 -6.04 -17.78 -6.03
N ASP A 22 -6.63 -18.50 -6.99
CA ASP A 22 -8.01 -18.36 -7.45
C ASP A 22 -9.03 -18.83 -6.39
N ALA A 23 -8.60 -19.69 -5.45
CA ALA A 23 -9.52 -20.40 -4.59
C ALA A 23 -10.22 -19.52 -3.53
N ARG A 24 -9.58 -18.43 -3.06
CA ARG A 24 -10.14 -17.49 -2.07
C ARG A 24 -9.48 -16.12 -2.17
N GLN A 25 -10.00 -15.26 -3.05
CA GLN A 25 -9.65 -13.84 -3.08
C GLN A 25 -10.13 -13.20 -1.77
N ARG A 26 -9.24 -13.09 -0.80
CA ARG A 26 -9.56 -12.62 0.55
C ARG A 26 -8.65 -11.48 0.93
N TRP A 27 -9.25 -10.36 1.30
CA TRP A 27 -8.52 -9.24 1.90
C TRP A 27 -8.60 -9.34 3.41
N GLU A 28 -7.45 -9.30 4.07
CA GLU A 28 -7.35 -9.13 5.51
C GLU A 28 -7.09 -7.65 5.79
N LEU A 29 -7.97 -7.03 6.57
CA LEU A 29 -7.97 -5.61 6.89
C LEU A 29 -7.88 -5.45 8.40
N HIS A 30 -6.91 -4.68 8.85
CA HIS A 30 -6.69 -4.33 10.25
C HIS A 30 -7.29 -2.96 10.51
N GLY A 31 -8.28 -2.91 11.40
CA GLY A 31 -9.01 -1.71 11.77
C GLY A 31 -8.48 -1.05 13.05
N PRO A 32 -9.18 -0.02 13.53
CA PRO A 32 -8.90 0.58 14.84
C PRO A 32 -9.03 -0.46 15.96
N ASP A 33 -8.37 -0.19 17.09
CA ASP A 33 -8.44 -1.02 18.30
C ASP A 33 -8.02 -2.50 18.12
N GLY A 34 -7.21 -2.78 17.08
CA GLY A 34 -6.71 -4.13 16.79
C GLY A 34 -7.73 -5.04 16.11
N GLU A 35 -8.81 -4.47 15.60
CA GLU A 35 -9.83 -5.20 14.85
C GLU A 35 -9.23 -5.84 13.59
N VAL A 36 -9.66 -7.05 13.27
CA VAL A 36 -9.29 -7.72 12.01
C VAL A 36 -10.56 -8.16 11.29
N ARG A 37 -10.66 -7.81 10.02
CA ARG A 37 -11.73 -8.23 9.12
C ARG A 37 -11.15 -8.98 7.94
N LYS A 38 -11.77 -10.11 7.62
CA LYS A 38 -11.40 -10.94 6.47
C LYS A 38 -12.57 -10.92 5.51
N VAL A 39 -12.42 -10.22 4.40
CA VAL A 39 -13.48 -10.03 3.42
C VAL A 39 -13.20 -10.94 2.24
N GLU A 40 -14.17 -11.79 1.90
CA GLU A 40 -14.13 -12.61 0.70
C GLU A 40 -14.67 -11.80 -0.48
N LEU A 41 -13.90 -11.76 -1.56
CA LEU A 41 -14.16 -10.93 -2.71
C LEU A 41 -14.36 -11.78 -3.96
N LYS A 42 -15.06 -11.20 -4.92
CA LYS A 42 -15.18 -11.72 -6.28
C LYS A 42 -14.63 -10.66 -7.24
N PRO A 43 -13.30 -10.56 -7.39
CA PRO A 43 -12.68 -9.53 -8.20
C PRO A 43 -13.16 -9.65 -9.66
N ARG A 44 -13.46 -8.51 -10.26
CA ARG A 44 -13.86 -8.44 -11.67
C ARG A 44 -12.65 -8.56 -12.60
N VAL A 45 -11.51 -8.08 -12.14
CA VAL A 45 -10.22 -8.18 -12.81
C VAL A 45 -9.22 -8.75 -11.82
N MET A 46 -8.45 -9.71 -12.28
CA MET A 46 -7.28 -10.21 -11.58
C MET A 46 -6.06 -9.93 -12.44
N GLY A 47 -5.01 -9.40 -11.83
CA GLY A 47 -3.76 -9.07 -12.49
C GLY A 47 -2.56 -9.42 -11.62
N PHE A 48 -1.38 -9.26 -12.19
CA PHE A 48 -0.08 -9.50 -11.52
C PHE A 48 0.82 -8.25 -11.57
N ASP A 49 0.28 -7.12 -12.03
CA ASP A 49 1.02 -5.88 -12.21
C ASP A 49 0.29 -4.70 -11.56
N PHE A 50 0.96 -4.01 -10.64
CA PHE A 50 0.38 -2.88 -9.92
C PHE A 50 0.06 -1.69 -10.83
N PRO A 51 0.95 -1.25 -11.75
CA PRO A 51 0.61 -0.27 -12.78
C PRO A 51 -0.68 -0.57 -13.55
N MET A 52 -0.90 -1.82 -13.96
CA MET A 52 -2.16 -2.20 -14.62
C MET A 52 -3.39 -1.97 -13.72
N LEU A 53 -3.33 -2.43 -12.47
CA LEU A 53 -4.44 -2.27 -11.52
C LEU A 53 -4.68 -0.81 -11.14
N MET A 54 -3.61 -0.02 -11.02
CA MET A 54 -3.66 1.41 -10.79
C MET A 54 -4.35 2.14 -11.95
N ALA A 55 -3.95 1.87 -13.20
CA ALA A 55 -4.58 2.47 -14.37
C ALA A 55 -6.09 2.13 -14.45
N LEU A 56 -6.47 0.89 -14.12
CA LEU A 56 -7.89 0.51 -14.05
C LEU A 56 -8.63 1.26 -12.93
N ALA A 57 -8.00 1.43 -11.77
CA ALA A 57 -8.57 2.18 -10.66
C ALA A 57 -8.77 3.65 -11.03
N GLU A 58 -7.78 4.30 -11.66
CA GLU A 58 -7.84 5.69 -12.15
C GLU A 58 -8.94 5.92 -13.18
N GLN A 59 -9.27 4.89 -13.98
CA GLN A 59 -10.41 4.93 -14.92
C GLN A 59 -11.76 4.62 -14.24
N GLY A 60 -11.79 4.48 -12.92
CA GLY A 60 -13.01 4.19 -12.16
C GLY A 60 -13.56 2.78 -12.38
N VAL A 61 -12.72 1.80 -12.74
CA VAL A 61 -13.18 0.42 -12.98
C VAL A 61 -13.55 -0.28 -11.67
N GLY A 62 -12.88 0.02 -10.55
CA GLY A 62 -13.16 -0.58 -9.25
C GLY A 62 -12.15 -0.22 -8.16
N ILE A 63 -12.28 -0.91 -7.03
CA ILE A 63 -11.45 -0.76 -5.83
C ILE A 63 -10.31 -1.78 -5.87
N THR A 64 -9.10 -1.35 -5.55
CA THR A 64 -7.91 -2.24 -5.55
C THR A 64 -7.02 -1.99 -4.35
N LEU A 65 -6.16 -2.97 -4.04
CA LEU A 65 -5.08 -2.81 -3.08
C LEU A 65 -3.77 -2.49 -3.79
N LEU A 66 -3.16 -1.36 -3.45
CA LEU A 66 -1.89 -0.93 -4.02
C LEU A 66 -0.89 -0.63 -2.88
N PRO A 67 0.39 -0.93 -3.08
CA PRO A 67 1.44 -0.41 -2.22
C PRO A 67 1.47 1.12 -2.29
N GLU A 68 1.68 1.78 -1.15
CA GLU A 68 1.81 3.25 -1.09
C GLU A 68 2.92 3.76 -2.04
N THR A 69 4.00 2.99 -2.21
CA THR A 69 5.08 3.30 -3.17
C THR A 69 4.64 3.39 -4.62
N VAL A 70 3.47 2.82 -4.97
CA VAL A 70 2.90 2.85 -6.33
C VAL A 70 1.85 3.96 -6.43
N CYS A 71 0.92 4.05 -5.49
CA CYS A 71 -0.26 4.91 -5.63
C CYS A 71 -0.16 6.28 -4.95
N ALA A 72 0.86 6.55 -4.13
CA ALA A 72 0.87 7.74 -3.28
C ALA A 72 0.82 9.07 -4.06
N GLU A 73 1.47 9.15 -5.21
CA GLU A 73 1.42 10.35 -6.07
C GLU A 73 0.02 10.57 -6.65
N ALA A 74 -0.63 9.51 -7.17
CA ALA A 74 -1.98 9.61 -7.72
C ALA A 74 -3.00 9.98 -6.63
N VAL A 75 -2.82 9.48 -5.40
CA VAL A 75 -3.63 9.90 -4.25
C VAL A 75 -3.42 11.37 -3.89
N ARG A 76 -2.16 11.85 -3.88
CA ARG A 76 -1.84 13.27 -3.65
C ARG A 76 -2.46 14.18 -4.71
N ARG A 77 -2.48 13.73 -5.97
CA ARG A 77 -3.08 14.47 -7.10
C ARG A 77 -4.61 14.43 -7.13
N GLY A 78 -5.22 13.57 -6.31
CA GLY A 78 -6.67 13.35 -6.32
C GLY A 78 -7.15 12.55 -7.54
N GLU A 79 -6.25 11.86 -8.23
CA GLU A 79 -6.56 10.91 -9.30
C GLU A 79 -7.03 9.56 -8.72
N LEU A 80 -6.67 9.29 -7.46
CA LEU A 80 -7.16 8.19 -6.65
C LEU A 80 -7.61 8.69 -5.27
N GLU A 81 -8.65 8.10 -4.74
CA GLU A 81 -9.16 8.30 -3.38
C GLU A 81 -8.89 7.05 -2.52
N VAL A 82 -8.44 7.25 -1.29
CA VAL A 82 -8.34 6.18 -0.29
C VAL A 82 -9.73 5.87 0.27
N VAL A 83 -10.16 4.62 0.16
CA VAL A 83 -11.38 4.12 0.83
C VAL A 83 -11.04 3.53 2.18
N LEU A 84 -12.01 3.44 3.09
CA LEU A 84 -11.81 2.83 4.42
C LEU A 84 -10.52 3.30 5.12
N PRO A 85 -10.28 4.62 5.29
CA PRO A 85 -9.00 5.18 5.75
C PRO A 85 -8.52 4.69 7.12
N ASN A 86 -9.44 4.17 7.94
CA ASN A 86 -9.15 3.60 9.25
C ASN A 86 -8.72 2.12 9.20
N TRP A 87 -8.71 1.52 8.02
CA TRP A 87 -8.36 0.13 7.79
C TRP A 87 -7.08 0.02 6.97
N ARG A 88 -6.20 -0.90 7.37
CA ARG A 88 -4.88 -1.10 6.75
C ARG A 88 -4.66 -2.57 6.41
N LEU A 89 -3.82 -2.83 5.41
CA LEU A 89 -3.36 -4.20 5.15
C LEU A 89 -2.34 -4.67 6.20
N PRO A 90 -2.14 -6.00 6.32
CA PRO A 90 -0.98 -6.56 6.98
C PRO A 90 0.31 -5.95 6.42
N GLN A 91 1.30 -5.74 7.29
CA GLN A 91 2.57 -5.17 6.89
C GLN A 91 3.38 -6.15 6.04
N GLY A 92 3.71 -5.71 4.82
CA GLY A 92 4.62 -6.42 3.94
C GLY A 92 6.06 -6.32 4.43
N ILE A 93 6.86 -7.36 4.17
CA ILE A 93 8.30 -7.37 4.47
C ILE A 93 9.07 -7.25 3.15
N PHE A 94 9.93 -6.23 3.06
CA PHE A 94 10.83 -6.05 1.93
C PHE A 94 12.09 -6.92 2.12
N HIS A 95 12.33 -7.83 1.19
CA HIS A 95 13.46 -8.77 1.24
C HIS A 95 14.46 -8.47 0.13
N ALA A 96 15.75 -8.45 0.48
CA ALA A 96 16.85 -8.49 -0.50
C ALA A 96 17.35 -9.95 -0.62
N VAL A 97 17.09 -10.59 -1.76
CA VAL A 97 17.45 -12.00 -1.98
C VAL A 97 18.69 -12.09 -2.88
N PHE A 98 19.70 -12.82 -2.42
CA PHE A 98 20.96 -13.02 -3.17
C PHE A 98 21.54 -14.42 -2.90
N ALA A 99 22.29 -14.95 -3.87
CA ALA A 99 22.87 -16.28 -3.77
C ALA A 99 24.11 -16.29 -2.85
N SER A 100 23.97 -16.81 -1.63
CA SER A 100 25.07 -16.84 -0.63
C SER A 100 26.17 -17.88 -0.93
N ARG A 101 25.89 -18.90 -1.75
CA ARG A 101 26.70 -20.13 -1.85
C ARG A 101 28.07 -19.96 -2.54
N ARG A 102 28.37 -18.81 -3.15
CA ARG A 102 29.64 -18.59 -3.89
C ARG A 102 30.55 -17.54 -3.24
N GLY A 103 30.24 -17.13 -2.01
CA GLY A 103 30.85 -15.96 -1.40
C GLY A 103 30.23 -14.69 -1.96
N LEU A 104 29.92 -13.73 -1.08
CA LEU A 104 29.34 -12.45 -1.49
C LEU A 104 30.46 -11.56 -2.03
N LEU A 105 30.40 -11.20 -3.31
CA LEU A 105 31.37 -10.27 -3.89
C LEU A 105 31.35 -8.94 -3.09
N PRO A 106 32.51 -8.32 -2.81
CA PRO A 106 32.57 -7.06 -2.07
C PRO A 106 31.64 -5.97 -2.63
N ALA A 107 31.52 -5.87 -3.96
CA ALA A 107 30.60 -4.95 -4.61
C ALA A 107 29.12 -5.21 -4.26
N VAL A 108 28.70 -6.49 -4.21
CA VAL A 108 27.33 -6.86 -3.82
C VAL A 108 27.09 -6.55 -2.35
N ARG A 109 28.09 -6.77 -1.49
CA ARG A 109 27.99 -6.42 -0.07
C ARG A 109 27.79 -4.91 0.12
N VAL A 110 28.63 -4.09 -0.51
CA VAL A 110 28.52 -2.62 -0.45
C VAL A 110 27.15 -2.16 -0.98
N PHE A 111 26.64 -2.79 -2.05
CA PHE A 111 25.32 -2.47 -2.57
C PHE A 111 24.19 -2.83 -1.61
N ILE A 112 24.26 -4.01 -0.96
CA ILE A 112 23.28 -4.41 0.07
C ILE A 112 23.32 -3.45 1.26
N ASP A 113 24.51 -3.08 1.73
CA ASP A 113 24.68 -2.13 2.83
C ASP A 113 24.11 -0.75 2.46
N PHE A 114 24.32 -0.30 1.21
CA PHE A 114 23.72 0.92 0.68
C PHE A 114 22.20 0.85 0.63
N LEU A 115 21.62 -0.25 0.13
CA LEU A 115 20.17 -0.44 0.11
C LEU A 115 19.59 -0.48 1.52
N ALA A 116 20.24 -1.16 2.46
CA ALA A 116 19.81 -1.21 3.86
C ALA A 116 19.80 0.20 4.50
N GLU A 117 20.74 1.06 4.12
CA GLU A 117 20.79 2.45 4.59
C GLU A 117 19.72 3.34 3.94
N LYS A 118 19.52 3.23 2.61
CA LYS A 118 18.70 4.18 1.85
C LYS A 118 17.25 3.75 1.65
N ALA A 119 16.97 2.47 1.52
CA ALA A 119 15.62 1.96 1.26
C ALA A 119 14.59 2.39 2.32
N PRO A 120 14.89 2.39 3.64
CA PRO A 120 13.92 2.84 4.64
C PRO A 120 13.42 4.26 4.39
N SER A 121 14.31 5.20 4.06
CA SER A 121 13.93 6.59 3.79
C SER A 121 13.07 6.73 2.53
N LEU A 122 13.33 5.93 1.49
CA LEU A 122 12.55 5.96 0.25
C LEU A 122 11.13 5.43 0.50
N VAL A 123 11.01 4.31 1.22
CA VAL A 123 9.71 3.75 1.59
C VAL A 123 8.94 4.71 2.52
N GLU A 124 9.63 5.37 3.45
CA GLU A 124 9.00 6.35 4.34
C GLU A 124 8.42 7.55 3.58
N SER A 125 9.13 8.05 2.57
CA SER A 125 8.70 9.21 1.78
C SER A 125 7.43 8.94 0.97
N ALA A 126 7.17 7.68 0.63
CA ALA A 126 5.96 7.30 -0.09
C ALA A 126 4.73 7.21 0.83
N ARG A 127 4.91 7.31 2.16
CA ARG A 127 3.82 6.99 3.08
C ARG A 127 2.63 7.93 2.97
N LEU A 128 1.45 7.32 2.99
CA LEU A 128 0.19 8.04 3.10
C LEU A 128 -0.28 8.03 4.56
N GLN A 129 -0.60 9.20 5.10
CA GLN A 129 -1.19 9.33 6.43
C GLN A 129 -2.71 9.12 6.37
N CYS A 130 -3.13 7.94 5.92
CA CYS A 130 -4.53 7.66 5.55
C CYS A 130 -5.56 7.92 6.64
N SER A 131 -5.21 7.77 7.92
CA SER A 131 -6.11 8.08 9.04
C SER A 131 -6.55 9.54 9.09
N ASP A 132 -5.75 10.45 8.53
CA ASP A 132 -6.07 11.88 8.44
C ASP A 132 -6.79 12.22 7.13
N ILE A 133 -6.89 11.25 6.21
CA ILE A 133 -7.47 11.38 4.88
C ILE A 133 -8.93 10.90 4.92
N LYS A 134 -9.88 11.81 5.17
CA LYS A 134 -11.32 11.51 5.09
C LYS A 134 -11.83 11.52 3.65
N GLY A 135 -11.27 10.68 2.77
CA GLY A 135 -11.67 10.61 1.36
C GLY A 135 -11.36 11.88 0.55
N GLY A 136 -10.30 12.59 0.95
CA GLY A 136 -9.77 13.77 0.24
C GLY A 136 -8.33 13.53 -0.22
N PRO A 137 -7.69 14.48 -0.93
CA PRO A 137 -6.29 14.36 -1.30
C PRO A 137 -5.38 14.41 -0.06
N CYS A 138 -4.32 13.60 -0.06
CA CYS A 138 -3.30 13.64 1.00
C CYS A 138 -2.59 15.01 0.95
N PRO A 139 -2.45 15.74 2.08
CA PRO A 139 -1.63 16.94 2.08
C PRO A 139 -0.17 16.57 1.81
N ASP A 140 0.50 17.38 0.98
CA ASP A 140 1.94 17.25 0.74
C ASP A 140 2.68 17.52 2.05
N SER A 141 3.25 16.49 2.66
CA SER A 141 4.04 16.60 3.90
C SER A 141 5.43 17.19 3.67
N ILE A 142 5.55 18.22 2.83
CA ILE A 142 6.77 19.03 2.67
C ILE A 142 6.55 20.41 3.31
N SER A 143 6.22 20.45 4.60
CA SER A 143 6.42 21.65 5.41
C SER A 143 6.87 21.27 6.82
N GLY A 144 8.18 21.14 7.01
CA GLY A 144 8.75 20.86 8.34
C GLY A 144 10.18 20.36 8.32
N ARG A 145 11.05 21.03 7.56
CA ARG A 145 12.49 20.80 7.63
C ARG A 145 13.03 21.60 8.82
N ASP A 146 12.92 21.08 10.05
CA ASP A 146 13.68 21.59 11.21
C ASP A 146 13.98 20.45 12.19
N GLY A 147 15.26 20.26 12.46
CA GLY A 147 15.78 19.08 13.14
C GLY A 147 15.58 19.09 14.66
N LYS A 148 15.17 17.94 15.21
CA LYS A 148 15.72 17.28 16.41
C LYS A 148 14.81 16.13 16.84
N GLY A 149 15.41 15.01 17.22
CA GLY A 149 14.78 14.03 18.12
C GLY A 149 14.55 12.67 17.48
N ALA A 150 15.48 11.76 17.75
CA ALA A 150 15.34 10.35 17.47
C ALA A 150 14.16 9.69 18.20
N LYS A 151 13.68 8.59 17.60
CA LYS A 151 12.77 7.53 18.08
C LYS A 151 11.26 7.82 18.07
N LYS A 152 10.61 7.33 17.00
CA LYS A 152 9.74 6.14 17.07
C LYS A 152 9.55 5.58 15.66
N ALA A 153 9.81 4.28 15.50
CA ALA A 153 9.57 3.55 14.27
C ALA A 153 8.06 3.33 14.14
N ASP A 154 7.41 4.17 13.34
CA ASP A 154 6.09 3.87 12.80
C ASP A 154 6.26 3.22 11.43
N LYS A 155 5.32 2.38 11.00
CA LYS A 155 5.53 1.27 10.04
C LYS A 155 4.55 1.36 8.85
N GLY A 156 5.05 1.29 7.62
CA GLY A 156 4.31 1.58 6.37
C GLY A 156 3.40 0.44 5.92
N ALA A 157 2.23 0.78 5.39
CA ALA A 157 1.14 -0.15 5.06
C ALA A 157 0.77 -0.05 3.58
N GLY A 158 0.06 -1.05 3.04
CA GLY A 158 -0.69 -0.91 1.79
C GLY A 158 -2.07 -0.32 2.08
N VAL A 159 -2.66 0.35 1.10
CA VAL A 159 -3.90 1.11 1.29
C VAL A 159 -4.92 0.75 0.20
N PRO A 160 -6.20 0.55 0.55
CA PRO A 160 -7.26 0.38 -0.43
C PRO A 160 -7.61 1.72 -1.11
N ALA A 161 -7.67 1.74 -2.44
CA ALA A 161 -7.92 2.95 -3.23
C ALA A 161 -8.95 2.74 -4.36
N GLN A 162 -9.66 3.81 -4.75
CA GLN A 162 -10.64 3.87 -5.85
C GLN A 162 -10.66 5.28 -6.49
N ALA A 163 -11.05 5.45 -7.75
CA ALA A 163 -11.25 6.79 -8.36
C ALA A 163 -12.58 7.45 -7.99
#